data_AF-A0A537DTY3-F1
#
_entry.id   AF-A0A537DTY3-F1
#
_cell.length_a   1.000
_cell.length_b   1.000
_cell.length_c   1.000
_cell.angle_alpha   90.00
_cell.angle_beta   90.00
_cell.angle_gamma   90.00
#
_symmetry.space_group_name_H-M   'P 1'
#
loop_
_entity.id
_entity.type
_entity.pdbx_description
1 polymer ?
#
loop_
_entity_poly.entity_id
_entity_poly.type
_entity_poly.pdbx_seq_one_letter_code
_entity_poly.pdbx_strand_id
1 'polypeptide(L)' 'TWARLKACSSDTCRYAFYDNSKNHTGKWCSMAVCGNRNKVRKYLKEHQA' A
#
# COMPACT_ATOMS: atom_id res chain seq x y z
N THR A 1 7.68 -7.20 -17.25
CA THR A 1 6.37 -7.47 -17.90
C THR A 1 5.32 -6.58 -17.27
N TRP A 2 4.20 -6.31 -17.94
CA TRP A 2 3.13 -5.46 -17.40
C TRP A 2 2.39 -6.07 -16.20
N ALA A 3 2.48 -7.39 -15.99
CA ALA A 3 1.80 -8.11 -14.92
C ALA A 3 2.15 -7.66 -13.49
N ARG A 4 3.26 -6.94 -13.30
CA ARG A 4 3.69 -6.40 -12.00
C ARG A 4 3.31 -4.94 -11.79
N LEU A 5 2.76 -4.26 -12.80
CA LEU A 5 2.26 -2.90 -12.62
C LEU A 5 0.92 -2.94 -11.89
N LYS A 6 0.82 -2.24 -10.76
CA LYS A 6 -0.36 -2.22 -9.89
C LYS A 6 -0.72 -0.80 -9.51
N ALA A 7 -2.00 -0.54 -9.25
CA ALA A 7 -2.44 0.69 -8.59
C ALA A 7 -2.20 0.59 -7.07
N CYS A 8 -1.87 1.70 -6.42
CA CYS A 8 -1.77 1.76 -4.96
C CYS A 8 -3.13 1.45 -4.32
N SER A 9 -3.14 0.58 -3.30
CA SER A 9 -4.37 0.15 -2.60
C SER A 9 -4.97 1.20 -1.67
N SER A 10 -4.42 2.41 -1.60
CA SER A 10 -4.93 3.49 -0.75
C SER A 10 -6.00 4.26 -1.52
N ASP A 11 -7.21 4.38 -0.98
CA ASP A 11 -8.34 5.08 -1.63
C ASP A 11 -8.03 6.54 -2.00
N THR A 12 -7.14 7.18 -1.25
CA THR A 12 -6.71 8.56 -1.49
C THR A 12 -5.42 8.68 -2.31
N CYS A 13 -4.87 7.58 -2.84
CA CYS A 13 -3.64 7.57 -3.61
C CYS A 13 -3.91 7.15 -5.06
N ARG A 14 -3.52 7.97 -6.04
CA ARG A 14 -3.76 7.70 -7.46
C ARG A 14 -2.51 7.24 -8.23
N TYR A 15 -1.50 6.75 -7.52
CA TYR A 15 -0.23 6.36 -8.13
C TYR A 15 -0.25 4.88 -8.50
N ALA A 16 0.29 4.57 -9.68
CA ALA A 16 0.69 3.21 -10.02
C ALA A 16 2.12 2.95 -9.53
N PHE A 17 2.46 1.68 -9.30
CA PHE A 17 3.80 1.24 -8.93
C PHE A 17 4.10 -0.13 -9.52
N TYR A 18 5.39 -0.42 -9.66
CA TYR A 18 5.84 -1.74 -10.10
C TYR A 18 6.15 -2.63 -8.88
N ASP A 19 5.54 -3.80 -8.83
CA ASP A 19 5.68 -4.73 -7.71
C ASP A 19 7.01 -5.50 -7.76
N ASN A 20 7.98 -5.00 -7.00
CA ASN A 20 9.30 -5.61 -6.81
C ASN A 20 9.33 -6.70 -5.72
N SER A 21 8.21 -7.04 -5.09
CA SER A 21 8.18 -8.11 -4.08
C SER A 21 8.41 -9.49 -4.71
N LYS A 22 9.05 -10.38 -3.95
CA LYS A 22 9.33 -11.77 -4.37
C LYS A 22 8.04 -12.53 -4.72
N ASN A 23 7.01 -12.36 -3.88
CA ASN A 23 5.76 -13.12 -3.94
C ASN A 23 4.60 -12.33 -4.59
N HIS A 24 4.89 -11.20 -5.25
CA HIS A 24 3.91 -10.33 -5.90
C HIS A 24 2.79 -9.87 -4.94
N THR A 25 3.15 -9.58 -3.70
CA THR A 25 2.24 -9.15 -2.64
C THR A 25 2.28 -7.63 -2.40
N GLY A 26 2.97 -6.87 -3.25
CA GLY A 26 3.02 -5.42 -3.15
C GLY A 26 1.61 -4.81 -3.28
N LYS A 27 1.26 -3.94 -2.33
CA LYS A 27 -0.04 -3.22 -2.28
C LYS A 27 0.11 -1.69 -2.29
N TRP A 28 1.28 -1.17 -1.99
CA TRP A 28 1.51 0.26 -1.75
C TRP A 28 2.56 0.80 -2.71
N CYS A 29 2.32 1.99 -3.27
CA CYS A 29 3.31 2.66 -4.11
C CYS A 29 4.61 3.02 -3.34
N SER A 30 4.49 3.22 -2.04
CA SER A 30 5.62 3.39 -1.13
C SER A 30 5.22 2.87 0.25
N MET A 31 6.08 2.04 0.85
CA MET A 31 5.87 1.56 2.21
C MET A 31 5.98 2.70 3.23
N ALA A 32 6.89 3.66 3.02
CA ALA A 32 7.09 4.79 3.91
C ALA A 32 5.91 5.78 3.91
N VAL A 33 5.22 5.91 2.77
CA VAL A 33 4.09 6.84 2.62
C VAL A 33 2.75 6.12 2.80
N CYS A 34 2.32 5.34 1.80
CA CYS A 34 0.99 4.73 1.82
C CYS A 34 0.91 3.55 2.78
N GLY A 35 1.98 2.75 2.88
CA GLY A 35 2.06 1.66 3.86
C GLY A 35 1.96 2.16 5.30
N ASN A 36 2.74 3.19 5.65
CA ASN A 36 2.70 3.79 6.99
C ASN A 36 1.34 4.43 7.31
N ARG A 37 0.76 5.20 6.38
CA ARG A 37 -0.58 5.78 6.56
C ARG A 37 -1.63 4.70 6.85
N ASN A 38 -1.58 3.56 6.16
CA ASN A 38 -2.49 2.46 6.40
C ASN A 38 -2.26 1.81 7.77
N LYS A 39 -0.99 1.59 8.17
CA LYS A 39 -0.64 1.08 9.51
C LYS A 39 -1.17 1.98 10.62
N VAL A 40 -0.96 3.29 10.52
CA VAL A 40 -1.46 4.26 11.51
C VAL A 40 -2.99 4.25 11.56
N ARG A 41 -3.68 4.26 10.41
CA ARG A 41 -5.15 4.17 10.38
C ARG A 41 -5.67 2.89 11.05
N LYS A 42 -5.01 1.76 10.82
CA LYS A 42 -5.36 0.48 11.44
C LYS A 42 -5.13 0.52 12.95
N TYR A 43 -3.96 0.98 13.38
CA TYR A 43 -3.62 1.14 14.80
C TYR A 43 -4.64 2.02 15.53
N LEU A 44 -5.00 3.18 14.95
CA LEU A 44 -5.99 4.07 15.53
C LEU A 44 -7.37 3.41 15.65
N LYS A 45 -7.83 2.68 14.62
CA LYS A 45 -9.09 1.93 14.67
C LYS A 45 -9.10 0.86 15.76
N GLU A 46 -7.96 0.19 15.98
CA GLU A 46 -7.82 -0.88 16.99
C GLU A 46 -7.78 -0.31 18.42
N HIS A 47 -7.20 0.87 18.61
CA HIS A 47 -7.05 1.52 19.93
C HIS A 47 -8.14 2.55 20.24
N GLN A 48 -9.23 2.55 19.48
CA GLN A 48 -10.39 3.42 19.71
C GLN A 48 -11.47 2.74 20.57
N ALA A 49 -11.20 1.54 21.09
CA ALA A 49 -12.00 0.80 22.06
C ALA A 49 -11.43 1.02 23.47
#